data_AF-A0A1E3BCP2-F1
#
_entry.id   AF-A0A1E3BCP2-F1
#
_cell.length_a   1.000
_cell.length_b   1.000
_cell.length_c   1.000
_cell.angle_alpha   90.00
_cell.angle_beta   90.00
_cell.angle_gamma   90.00
#
_symmetry.space_group_name_H-M   'P 1'
#
loop_
_entity.id
_entity.type
_entity.pdbx_description
1 polymer ?
#
loop_
_entity_poly.entity_id
_entity_poly.type
_entity_poly.pdbx_seq_one_letter_code
_entity_poly.pdbx_strand_id
1 'polypeptide(L)'
;MRTTNVITSDSEDVLSRHLEKTRISNPNPPENEDKTLSVNPFLHLSDKATIDLSVEWRTKPTELENLVNNLNTTPNRRTWNYLSPENDCLKDAKAFCERFNWSENIFMNFRRLLCGYQGLPLILLKNPKNDDLTFEEMVNRTPTLLWIKQVLEEFNLTLDNVMVLDMFPFLTNDFLDSLDREERKARVKEAFSMAIELIQKIRPSIVLSCQCSARYTYLHGRWGGFTNPLIDVLSSSMSEAEQQRVSKESIGDHTFHVIKAFHPAKIYYEDGQEKQDIDNLLRDIFSKVFSAYGESKALYKKSLRDKLVATAAKLHKTGSKCLDLISHYERIEPLVPANWAHEAKGDSFSELKRSVSEILISVKKLQKEQL
;
A
#
# COMPACT_ATOMS: atom_id res chain seq x y z
N MET A 1 -40.80 15.56 26.50
CA MET A 1 -39.93 15.97 25.37
C MET A 1 -38.76 16.77 25.92
N ARG A 2 -37.60 16.13 26.07
CA ARG A 2 -36.31 16.80 26.36
C ARG A 2 -35.31 16.22 25.36
N THR A 3 -34.84 17.06 24.46
CA THR A 3 -33.79 16.77 23.50
C THR A 3 -32.44 16.87 24.20
N THR A 4 -31.78 15.73 24.40
CA THR A 4 -30.37 15.67 24.79
C THR A 4 -29.52 15.79 23.53
N ASN A 5 -28.74 16.87 23.45
CA ASN A 5 -27.71 17.04 22.42
C ASN A 5 -26.62 15.97 22.63
N VAL A 6 -26.42 15.14 21.63
CA VAL A 6 -25.29 14.21 21.53
C VAL A 6 -24.09 15.02 21.06
N ILE A 7 -23.11 15.22 21.94
CA ILE A 7 -21.79 15.75 21.58
C ILE A 7 -21.02 14.57 20.97
N THR A 8 -20.68 14.64 19.69
CA THR A 8 -19.86 13.63 19.01
C THR A 8 -18.39 13.77 19.42
N SER A 9 -17.65 12.66 19.39
CA SER A 9 -16.28 12.50 19.89
C SER A 9 -15.19 13.25 19.10
N ASP A 10 -15.56 14.13 18.18
CA ASP A 10 -14.64 14.94 17.37
C ASP A 10 -14.10 16.16 18.13
N SER A 11 -14.64 16.48 19.30
CA SER A 11 -14.30 17.69 20.06
C SER A 11 -13.00 17.61 20.90
N GLU A 12 -12.51 16.41 21.24
CA GLU A 12 -11.27 16.25 22.03
C GLU A 12 -9.99 16.36 21.18
N ASP A 13 -10.05 15.96 19.90
CA ASP A 13 -8.94 16.18 18.95
C ASP A 13 -8.78 17.68 18.61
N VAL A 14 -9.84 18.48 18.76
CA VAL A 14 -9.79 19.95 18.60
C VAL A 14 -9.10 20.62 19.80
N LEU A 15 -9.34 20.13 21.02
CA LEU A 15 -8.71 20.66 22.25
C LEU A 15 -7.19 20.44 22.28
N SER A 16 -6.72 19.29 21.78
CA SER A 16 -5.28 19.02 21.66
C SER A 16 -4.60 19.94 20.63
N ARG A 17 -5.28 20.26 19.50
CA ARG A 17 -4.75 21.18 18.48
C ARG A 17 -4.77 22.65 18.89
N HIS A 18 -5.70 23.07 19.76
CA HIS A 18 -5.75 24.46 20.25
C HIS A 18 -4.59 24.78 21.22
N LEU A 19 -4.12 23.78 21.98
CA LEU A 19 -2.95 23.90 22.86
C LEU A 19 -1.62 23.91 22.08
N GLU A 20 -1.58 23.33 20.88
CA GLU A 20 -0.41 23.36 19.99
C GLU A 20 -0.20 24.77 19.37
N LYS A 21 -1.28 25.45 18.96
CA LYS A 21 -1.23 26.82 18.41
C LYS A 21 -0.84 27.89 19.44
N THR A 22 -1.05 27.64 20.73
CA THR A 22 -0.78 28.62 21.81
C THR A 22 0.59 28.47 22.49
N ARG A 23 1.38 27.43 22.16
CA ARG A 23 2.71 27.21 22.76
C ARG A 23 3.90 27.66 21.92
N ILE A 24 3.69 28.08 20.67
CA ILE A 24 4.77 28.57 19.79
C ILE A 24 4.61 30.09 19.57
N SER A 25 4.64 30.88 20.65
CA SER A 25 4.93 32.32 20.60
C SER A 25 5.14 32.89 22.00
N ASN A 26 6.35 32.76 22.53
CA ASN A 26 7.01 33.83 23.30
C ASN A 26 8.40 33.41 23.77
N PRO A 27 9.44 34.09 23.27
CA PRO A 27 10.45 34.65 24.15
C PRO A 27 10.34 36.17 24.11
N ASN A 28 10.23 36.79 25.30
CA ASN A 28 10.25 38.23 25.48
C ASN A 28 11.46 38.87 24.76
N PRO A 29 11.30 39.98 24.03
CA PRO A 29 12.41 40.81 23.64
C PRO A 29 12.77 41.81 24.76
N PRO A 30 14.04 42.23 24.88
CA PRO A 30 14.44 43.26 25.83
C PRO A 30 14.10 44.65 25.27
N GLU A 31 13.80 45.56 26.19
CA GLU A 31 13.63 46.99 26.00
C GLU A 31 14.90 47.64 25.42
N ASN A 32 14.75 48.52 24.43
CA ASN A 32 15.39 49.83 24.45
C ASN A 32 14.89 50.77 23.35
N GLU A 33 14.95 52.05 23.71
CA GLU A 33 14.34 53.22 23.09
C GLU A 33 15.10 53.77 21.86
N ASP A 34 14.39 54.70 21.21
CA ASP A 34 14.87 55.91 20.50
C ASP A 34 15.11 55.89 18.96
N LYS A 35 14.16 56.58 18.30
CA LYS A 35 14.30 57.77 17.44
C LYS A 35 14.66 57.69 15.94
N THR A 36 13.79 58.39 15.21
CA THR A 36 13.99 59.32 14.07
C THR A 36 13.92 58.83 12.61
N LEU A 37 12.80 59.22 11.98
CA LEU A 37 12.59 59.81 10.64
C LEU A 37 13.83 59.99 9.73
N SER A 38 13.70 59.67 8.44
CA SER A 38 14.01 60.59 7.30
C SER A 38 14.00 59.89 5.92
N VAL A 39 13.10 60.35 5.05
CA VAL A 39 13.29 60.76 3.63
C VAL A 39 13.78 59.73 2.59
N ASN A 40 12.88 59.42 1.64
CA ASN A 40 13.15 59.11 0.23
C ASN A 40 13.49 60.44 -0.50
N PRO A 41 14.44 60.57 -1.46
CA PRO A 41 14.22 60.07 -2.83
C PRO A 41 15.49 59.86 -3.73
N PHE A 42 15.27 59.32 -4.94
CA PHE A 42 15.94 59.57 -6.25
C PHE A 42 16.29 58.34 -7.11
N LEU A 43 15.43 58.15 -8.11
CA LEU A 43 15.62 57.89 -9.54
C LEU A 43 17.00 57.54 -10.15
N HIS A 44 16.90 56.53 -11.03
CA HIS A 44 17.56 56.30 -12.33
C HIS A 44 19.08 56.13 -12.41
N LEU A 45 19.48 54.94 -12.87
CA LEU A 45 20.34 54.80 -14.06
C LEU A 45 20.17 53.39 -14.65
N SER A 46 19.84 53.37 -15.93
CA SER A 46 19.83 52.23 -16.83
C SER A 46 21.26 51.74 -17.09
N ASP A 47 21.47 50.41 -17.16
CA ASP A 47 22.31 49.86 -18.21
C ASP A 47 22.06 48.37 -18.46
N LYS A 48 22.15 48.04 -19.75
CA LYS A 48 21.89 46.74 -20.36
C LYS A 48 22.90 45.71 -19.89
N ALA A 49 22.41 44.62 -19.30
CA ALA A 49 23.03 43.32 -19.42
C ALA A 49 21.91 42.31 -19.67
N THR A 50 21.80 41.85 -20.91
CA THR A 50 21.02 40.67 -21.26
C THR A 50 21.73 39.47 -20.67
N ILE A 51 21.50 39.21 -19.39
CA ILE A 51 21.92 37.96 -18.76
C ILE A 51 20.90 36.92 -19.19
N ASP A 52 21.36 35.99 -20.02
CA ASP A 52 20.69 34.73 -20.30
C ASP A 52 20.55 33.96 -18.98
N LEU A 53 19.44 34.18 -18.28
CA LEU A 53 19.06 33.48 -17.04
C LEU A 53 18.34 32.16 -17.36
N SER A 54 18.75 31.44 -18.40
CA SER A 54 18.39 30.03 -18.58
C SER A 54 19.34 29.10 -17.83
N VAL A 55 19.76 29.49 -16.62
CA VAL A 55 20.29 28.52 -15.65
C VAL A 55 19.07 27.82 -15.05
N GLU A 56 18.74 26.65 -15.60
CA GLU A 56 17.90 25.67 -14.93
C GLU A 56 18.47 25.44 -13.52
N TRP A 57 17.94 26.15 -12.52
CA TRP A 57 18.10 25.76 -11.13
C TRP A 57 17.35 24.45 -10.95
N ARG A 58 17.94 23.34 -11.40
CA ARG A 58 17.46 22.01 -11.01
C ARG A 58 17.64 21.95 -9.50
N THR A 59 16.55 22.18 -8.79
CA THR A 59 16.45 21.93 -7.35
C THR A 59 17.01 20.54 -7.11
N LYS A 60 17.96 20.43 -6.17
CA LYS A 60 18.56 19.15 -5.82
C LYS A 60 17.45 18.13 -5.55
N PRO A 61 17.53 16.89 -6.06
CA PRO A 61 16.50 15.90 -5.85
C PRO A 61 16.25 15.67 -4.35
N THR A 62 15.00 15.49 -3.96
CA THR A 62 14.64 15.18 -2.57
C THR A 62 15.21 13.81 -2.14
N GLU A 63 15.26 13.54 -0.83
CA GLU A 63 15.66 12.21 -0.32
C GLU A 63 14.78 11.10 -0.91
N LEU A 64 13.47 11.36 -1.04
CA LEU A 64 12.51 10.48 -1.69
C LEU A 64 12.85 10.22 -3.16
N GLU A 65 13.14 11.27 -3.93
CA GLU A 65 13.51 11.13 -5.34
C GLU A 65 14.80 10.33 -5.51
N ASN A 66 15.79 10.57 -4.65
CA ASN A 66 17.03 9.79 -4.66
C ASN A 66 16.78 8.31 -4.36
N LEU A 67 15.95 7.99 -3.34
CA LEU A 67 15.58 6.60 -3.03
C LEU A 67 14.88 5.94 -4.22
N VAL A 68 13.85 6.58 -4.77
CA VAL A 68 13.04 6.05 -5.88
C VAL A 68 13.90 5.83 -7.12
N ASN A 69 14.77 6.78 -7.47
CA ASN A 69 15.69 6.65 -8.62
C ASN A 69 16.67 5.48 -8.44
N ASN A 70 17.20 5.28 -7.23
CA ASN A 70 18.07 4.14 -6.93
C ASN A 70 17.34 2.80 -7.03
N LEU A 71 16.09 2.74 -6.59
CA LEU A 71 15.27 1.53 -6.69
C LEU A 71 14.89 1.20 -8.13
N ASN A 72 14.64 2.22 -8.97
CA ASN A 72 14.26 2.05 -10.36
C ASN A 72 15.43 1.64 -11.28
N THR A 73 16.66 2.02 -10.93
CA THR A 73 17.87 1.66 -11.69
C THR A 73 18.40 0.27 -11.40
N THR A 74 17.87 -0.41 -10.36
CA THR A 74 18.30 -1.77 -10.01
C THR A 74 17.44 -2.79 -10.78
N PRO A 75 17.96 -3.53 -11.77
CA PRO A 75 17.14 -4.25 -12.76
C PRO A 75 16.33 -5.44 -12.24
N ASN A 76 16.32 -5.76 -10.94
CA ASN A 76 15.97 -7.11 -10.49
C ASN A 76 15.32 -7.25 -9.10
N ARG A 77 14.68 -6.21 -8.54
CA ARG A 77 14.11 -6.31 -7.17
C ARG A 77 12.60 -6.24 -7.02
N ARG A 78 11.84 -6.07 -8.11
CA ARG A 78 10.38 -6.11 -8.02
C ARG A 78 9.90 -7.56 -8.10
N THR A 79 10.02 -8.27 -6.98
CA THR A 79 9.42 -9.59 -6.83
C THR A 79 7.91 -9.44 -6.72
N TRP A 80 7.18 -9.92 -7.72
CA TRP A 80 5.72 -10.03 -7.70
C TRP A 80 5.26 -11.24 -6.87
N ASN A 81 5.86 -11.42 -5.69
CA ASN A 81 5.47 -12.43 -4.72
C ASN A 81 4.28 -11.88 -3.93
N TYR A 82 3.16 -12.57 -4.05
CA TYR A 82 1.92 -12.19 -3.38
C TYR A 82 1.86 -12.85 -1.99
N LEU A 83 1.67 -12.04 -0.94
CA LEU A 83 1.35 -12.54 0.40
C LEU A 83 -0.09 -13.03 0.38
N SER A 84 -0.30 -14.35 0.37
CA SER A 84 -1.64 -14.94 0.31
C SER A 84 -2.36 -14.91 1.66
N PRO A 85 -3.70 -14.95 1.66
CA PRO A 85 -4.50 -14.95 2.89
C PRO A 85 -4.32 -16.21 3.75
N GLU A 86 -3.71 -17.26 3.21
CA GLU A 86 -3.35 -18.49 3.91
C GLU A 86 -1.95 -18.42 4.53
N ASN A 87 -1.23 -17.29 4.42
CA ASN A 87 0.12 -17.19 4.93
C ASN A 87 0.17 -17.37 6.46
N ASP A 88 1.12 -18.18 6.91
CA ASP A 88 1.33 -18.51 8.31
C ASP A 88 1.56 -17.29 9.22
N CYS A 89 2.07 -16.18 8.69
CA CYS A 89 2.28 -14.96 9.47
C CYS A 89 0.98 -14.36 10.05
N LEU A 90 -0.18 -14.73 9.49
CA LEU A 90 -1.50 -14.25 9.90
C LEU A 90 -2.12 -15.04 11.06
N LYS A 91 -1.53 -16.19 11.43
CA LYS A 91 -2.08 -17.07 12.49
C LYS A 91 -2.16 -16.35 13.84
N ASP A 92 -1.12 -15.59 14.19
CA ASP A 92 -1.06 -14.85 15.47
C ASP A 92 -2.10 -13.73 15.51
N ALA A 93 -2.31 -13.04 14.39
CA ALA A 93 -3.34 -12.02 14.26
C ALA A 93 -4.76 -12.61 14.40
N LYS A 94 -4.99 -13.79 13.81
CA LYS A 94 -6.26 -14.50 13.95
C LYS A 94 -6.53 -14.89 15.40
N ALA A 95 -5.54 -15.52 16.05
CA ALA A 95 -5.64 -15.94 17.45
C ALA A 95 -5.88 -14.74 18.38
N PHE A 96 -5.28 -13.59 18.07
CA PHE A 96 -5.52 -12.34 18.80
C PHE A 96 -6.99 -11.89 18.67
N CYS A 97 -7.56 -11.87 17.46
CA CYS A 97 -8.99 -11.52 17.29
C CYS A 97 -9.93 -12.49 18.01
N GLU A 98 -9.67 -13.80 17.90
CA GLU A 98 -10.47 -14.85 18.53
C GLU A 98 -10.48 -14.70 20.06
N ARG A 99 -9.35 -14.35 20.67
CA ARG A 99 -9.23 -14.16 22.13
C ARG A 99 -10.10 -13.02 22.67
N PHE A 100 -10.37 -11.99 21.87
CA PHE A 100 -11.23 -10.87 22.26
C PHE A 100 -12.67 -11.01 21.75
N ASN A 101 -13.01 -12.16 21.15
CA ASN A 101 -14.34 -12.44 20.60
C ASN A 101 -14.83 -11.34 19.63
N TRP A 102 -13.91 -10.81 18.81
CA TRP A 102 -14.25 -9.86 17.76
C TRP A 102 -14.95 -10.55 16.60
N SER A 103 -15.73 -9.76 15.83
CA SER A 103 -16.41 -10.29 14.66
C SER A 103 -15.41 -10.84 13.64
N GLU A 104 -15.80 -11.88 12.92
CA GLU A 104 -14.96 -12.48 11.89
C GLU A 104 -14.57 -11.45 10.80
N ASN A 105 -15.46 -10.50 10.51
CA ASN A 105 -15.22 -9.40 9.57
C ASN A 105 -13.96 -8.59 9.91
N ILE A 106 -13.70 -8.31 11.19
CA ILE A 106 -12.53 -7.56 11.64
C ILE A 106 -11.25 -8.25 11.17
N PHE A 107 -11.13 -9.55 11.43
CA PHE A 107 -9.98 -10.33 10.98
C PHE A 107 -9.92 -10.43 9.45
N MET A 108 -11.05 -10.64 8.79
CA MET A 108 -11.12 -10.79 7.33
C MET A 108 -10.70 -9.52 6.60
N ASN A 109 -11.11 -8.34 7.11
CA ASN A 109 -10.74 -7.03 6.59
C ASN A 109 -9.25 -6.76 6.81
N PHE A 110 -8.75 -6.98 8.04
CA PHE A 110 -7.32 -6.89 8.34
C PHE A 110 -6.48 -7.79 7.42
N ARG A 111 -6.90 -9.05 7.26
CA ARG A 111 -6.25 -10.02 6.37
C ARG A 111 -6.22 -9.52 4.93
N ARG A 112 -7.35 -9.04 4.41
CA ARG A 112 -7.44 -8.56 3.02
C ARG A 112 -6.56 -7.32 2.79
N LEU A 113 -6.52 -6.39 3.74
CA LEU A 113 -5.64 -5.22 3.69
C LEU A 113 -4.15 -5.61 3.74
N LEU A 114 -3.79 -6.62 4.55
CA LEU A 114 -2.40 -7.03 4.69
C LEU A 114 -1.90 -7.91 3.54
N CYS A 115 -2.80 -8.54 2.77
CA CYS A 115 -2.44 -9.29 1.57
C CYS A 115 -2.03 -8.33 0.43
N GLY A 116 -1.03 -8.71 -0.35
CA GLY A 116 -0.51 -7.84 -1.40
C GLY A 116 0.84 -8.32 -1.93
N TYR A 117 1.39 -7.59 -2.90
CA TYR A 117 2.71 -7.90 -3.45
C TYR A 117 3.80 -7.38 -2.53
N GLN A 118 4.67 -8.28 -2.04
CA GLN A 118 5.75 -7.96 -1.11
C GLN A 118 6.82 -7.03 -1.72
N GLY A 119 6.90 -6.98 -3.06
CA GLY A 119 7.77 -6.05 -3.78
C GLY A 119 7.26 -4.61 -3.81
N LEU A 120 6.01 -4.35 -3.38
CA LEU A 120 5.46 -2.99 -3.30
C LEU A 120 5.72 -2.37 -1.93
N PRO A 121 5.75 -1.02 -1.85
CA PRO A 121 5.76 -0.31 -0.57
C PRO A 121 4.58 -0.71 0.30
N LEU A 122 4.83 -0.99 1.59
CA LEU A 122 3.78 -1.21 2.59
C LEU A 122 3.26 0.15 3.07
N ILE A 123 1.95 0.34 3.11
CA ILE A 123 1.33 1.54 3.68
C ILE A 123 1.08 1.29 5.16
N LEU A 124 1.64 2.14 6.01
CA LEU A 124 1.44 2.09 7.45
C LEU A 124 0.43 3.15 7.87
N LEU A 125 -0.67 2.71 8.46
CA LEU A 125 -1.71 3.54 9.08
C LEU A 125 -1.63 3.47 10.59
N LYS A 126 -2.45 4.25 11.29
CA LYS A 126 -2.41 4.31 12.76
C LYS A 126 -3.18 3.15 13.40
N ASN A 127 -4.48 3.11 13.20
CA ASN A 127 -5.40 2.17 13.81
C ASN A 127 -6.69 2.09 12.98
N PRO A 128 -7.40 0.95 13.02
CA PRO A 128 -8.55 0.72 12.16
C PRO A 128 -9.78 1.57 12.55
N LYS A 129 -10.68 1.72 11.59
CA LYS A 129 -12.04 2.25 11.76
C LYS A 129 -13.01 1.46 10.90
N ASN A 130 -14.22 1.20 11.42
CA ASN A 130 -15.31 0.50 10.72
C ASN A 130 -14.93 -0.92 10.23
N ASP A 131 -14.03 -1.59 10.92
CA ASP A 131 -13.47 -2.90 10.55
C ASP A 131 -14.44 -4.07 10.76
N ASP A 132 -15.53 -3.85 11.48
CA ASP A 132 -16.64 -4.79 11.65
C ASP A 132 -17.58 -4.89 10.43
N LEU A 133 -17.54 -3.90 9.52
CA LEU A 133 -18.35 -3.86 8.31
C LEU A 133 -17.84 -4.84 7.23
N THR A 134 -18.61 -5.01 6.15
CA THR A 134 -18.06 -5.65 4.94
C THR A 134 -16.90 -4.83 4.39
N PHE A 135 -15.98 -5.46 3.65
CA PHE A 135 -14.79 -4.77 3.16
C PHE A 135 -15.13 -3.55 2.31
N GLU A 136 -16.10 -3.69 1.40
CA GLU A 136 -16.54 -2.63 0.51
C GLU A 136 -17.17 -1.47 1.30
N GLU A 137 -17.96 -1.77 2.33
CA GLU A 137 -18.53 -0.74 3.23
C GLU A 137 -17.46 -0.07 4.08
N MET A 138 -16.51 -0.83 4.65
CA MET A 138 -15.38 -0.31 5.41
C MET A 138 -14.58 0.69 4.57
N VAL A 139 -14.23 0.31 3.33
CA VAL A 139 -13.50 1.20 2.41
C VAL A 139 -14.30 2.45 2.09
N ASN A 140 -15.58 2.32 1.75
CA ASN A 140 -16.42 3.46 1.38
C ASN A 140 -16.72 4.41 2.55
N ARG A 141 -16.80 3.89 3.78
CA ARG A 141 -17.09 4.69 4.99
C ARG A 141 -15.85 5.21 5.70
N THR A 142 -14.66 4.78 5.30
CA THR A 142 -13.40 5.23 5.87
C THR A 142 -12.71 6.17 4.87
N PRO A 143 -12.78 7.51 5.06
CA PRO A 143 -12.26 8.47 4.08
C PRO A 143 -10.80 8.22 3.70
N THR A 144 -10.01 7.70 4.65
CA THR A 144 -8.61 7.32 4.42
C THR A 144 -8.44 6.17 3.44
N LEU A 145 -9.18 5.06 3.62
CA LEU A 145 -9.10 3.92 2.70
C LEU A 145 -9.70 4.26 1.33
N LEU A 146 -10.79 5.04 1.31
CA LEU A 146 -11.40 5.51 0.07
C LEU A 146 -10.42 6.37 -0.75
N TRP A 147 -9.75 7.32 -0.09
CA TRP A 147 -8.74 8.16 -0.74
C TRP A 147 -7.57 7.33 -1.27
N ILE A 148 -7.02 6.41 -0.45
CA ILE A 148 -5.92 5.53 -0.87
C ILE A 148 -6.33 4.70 -2.09
N LYS A 149 -7.54 4.12 -2.07
CA LYS A 149 -8.07 3.36 -3.20
C LYS A 149 -8.07 4.20 -4.49
N GLN A 150 -8.64 5.40 -4.43
CA GLN A 150 -8.75 6.29 -5.60
C GLN A 150 -7.37 6.67 -6.15
N VAL A 151 -6.42 7.01 -5.27
CA VAL A 151 -5.06 7.39 -5.68
C VAL A 151 -4.30 6.19 -6.27
N LEU A 152 -4.43 4.99 -5.70
CA LEU A 152 -3.79 3.80 -6.26
C LEU A 152 -4.34 3.44 -7.66
N GLU A 153 -5.64 3.66 -7.88
CA GLU A 153 -6.30 3.41 -9.18
C GLU A 153 -5.69 4.26 -10.30
N GLU A 154 -5.27 5.50 -10.00
CA GLU A 154 -4.56 6.38 -10.95
C GLU A 154 -3.23 5.76 -11.45
N PHE A 155 -2.65 4.83 -10.68
CA PHE A 155 -1.42 4.11 -11.02
C PHE A 155 -1.67 2.67 -11.46
N ASN A 156 -2.90 2.28 -11.82
CA ASN A 156 -3.27 0.90 -12.16
C ASN A 156 -3.01 -0.13 -11.03
N LEU A 157 -3.02 0.34 -9.79
CA LEU A 157 -2.94 -0.47 -8.58
C LEU A 157 -4.31 -0.48 -7.88
N THR A 158 -4.52 -1.48 -7.04
CA THR A 158 -5.71 -1.60 -6.19
C THR A 158 -5.28 -1.89 -4.76
N LEU A 159 -6.20 -1.73 -3.80
CA LEU A 159 -5.96 -2.13 -2.41
C LEU A 159 -5.57 -3.60 -2.29
N ASP A 160 -6.10 -4.49 -3.13
CA ASP A 160 -5.70 -5.91 -3.13
C ASP A 160 -4.26 -6.15 -3.65
N ASN A 161 -3.58 -5.11 -4.16
CA ASN A 161 -2.19 -5.22 -4.62
C ASN A 161 -1.19 -4.75 -3.58
N VAL A 162 -1.56 -3.76 -2.76
CA VAL A 162 -0.65 -3.05 -1.85
C VAL A 162 -1.01 -3.45 -0.42
N MET A 163 -0.01 -3.87 0.34
CA MET A 163 -0.20 -4.21 1.74
C MET A 163 -0.44 -2.93 2.55
N VAL A 164 -1.53 -2.90 3.32
CA VAL A 164 -1.87 -1.87 4.29
C VAL A 164 -1.85 -2.49 5.67
N LEU A 165 -1.11 -1.89 6.59
CA LEU A 165 -1.00 -2.33 7.98
C LEU A 165 -1.29 -1.17 8.91
N ASP A 166 -2.12 -1.39 9.91
CA ASP A 166 -2.23 -0.48 11.04
C ASP A 166 -1.09 -0.73 12.05
N MET A 167 -0.50 0.35 12.57
CA MET A 167 0.52 0.27 13.62
C MET A 167 -0.05 -0.27 14.94
N PHE A 168 -1.34 -0.07 15.17
CA PHE A 168 -2.10 -0.66 16.26
C PHE A 168 -3.30 -1.43 15.69
N PRO A 169 -3.06 -2.64 15.15
CA PRO A 169 -4.10 -3.42 14.51
C PRO A 169 -5.21 -3.76 15.51
N PHE A 170 -6.45 -3.76 15.02
CA PHE A 170 -7.68 -4.07 15.75
C PHE A 170 -8.07 -3.15 16.92
N LEU A 171 -7.21 -2.22 17.33
CA LEU A 171 -7.51 -1.32 18.44
C LEU A 171 -8.37 -0.14 17.99
N THR A 172 -9.68 -0.32 18.03
CA THR A 172 -10.65 0.76 17.83
C THR A 172 -10.67 1.70 19.04
N ASN A 173 -11.17 2.92 18.82
CA ASN A 173 -11.29 3.90 19.89
C ASN A 173 -12.23 3.41 21.00
N ASP A 174 -13.38 2.84 20.62
CA ASP A 174 -14.40 2.35 21.55
C ASP A 174 -13.87 1.19 22.39
N PHE A 175 -13.09 0.28 21.78
CA PHE A 175 -12.44 -0.80 22.51
C PHE A 175 -11.47 -0.26 23.56
N LEU A 176 -10.62 0.71 23.19
CA LEU A 176 -9.69 1.31 24.14
C LEU A 176 -10.43 2.06 25.26
N ASP A 177 -11.49 2.79 24.93
CA ASP A 177 -12.28 3.56 25.92
C ASP A 177 -13.04 2.66 26.91
N SER A 178 -13.29 1.39 26.56
CA SER A 178 -13.91 0.39 27.45
C SER A 178 -12.96 -0.20 28.51
N LEU A 179 -11.65 0.00 28.34
CA LEU A 179 -10.61 -0.60 29.18
C LEU A 179 -10.07 0.37 30.23
N ASP A 180 -9.61 -0.17 31.36
CA ASP A 180 -8.85 0.65 32.32
C ASP A 180 -7.48 1.08 31.77
N ARG A 181 -6.74 1.91 32.51
CA ARG A 181 -5.46 2.46 32.03
C ARG A 181 -4.39 1.39 31.83
N GLU A 182 -4.28 0.43 32.75
CA GLU A 182 -3.22 -0.59 32.69
C GLU A 182 -3.56 -1.64 31.64
N GLU A 183 -4.83 -2.01 31.52
CA GLU A 183 -5.32 -2.87 30.45
C GLU A 183 -5.12 -2.22 29.07
N ARG A 184 -5.48 -0.94 28.90
CA ARG A 184 -5.20 -0.19 27.66
C ARG A 184 -3.74 -0.26 27.29
N LYS A 185 -2.84 0.06 28.23
CA LYS A 185 -1.39 0.04 27.99
C LYS A 185 -0.90 -1.34 27.59
N ALA A 186 -1.40 -2.40 28.24
CA ALA A 186 -1.07 -3.77 27.90
C ALA A 186 -1.54 -4.14 26.48
N ARG A 187 -2.79 -3.81 26.13
CA ARG A 187 -3.36 -4.09 24.79
C ARG A 187 -2.67 -3.31 23.68
N VAL A 188 -2.36 -2.02 23.91
CA VAL A 188 -1.60 -1.17 22.98
C VAL A 188 -0.21 -1.76 22.74
N LYS A 189 0.50 -2.18 23.79
CA LYS A 189 1.81 -2.83 23.66
C LYS A 189 1.72 -4.12 22.85
N GLU A 190 0.70 -4.93 23.10
CA GLU A 190 0.50 -6.21 22.42
C GLU A 190 0.20 -6.04 20.92
N ALA A 191 -0.74 -5.17 20.57
CA ALA A 191 -1.07 -4.85 19.18
C ALA A 191 0.13 -4.25 18.43
N PHE A 192 0.87 -3.33 19.08
CA PHE A 192 2.09 -2.78 18.49
C PHE A 192 3.14 -3.86 18.23
N SER A 193 3.35 -4.77 19.19
CA SER A 193 4.31 -5.87 19.02
C SER A 193 3.94 -6.76 17.84
N MET A 194 2.65 -7.05 17.66
CA MET A 194 2.16 -7.78 16.48
C MET A 194 2.47 -7.06 15.17
N ALA A 195 2.24 -5.74 15.09
CA ALA A 195 2.57 -4.97 13.88
C ALA A 195 4.07 -5.05 13.55
N ILE A 196 4.93 -4.95 14.57
CA ILE A 196 6.39 -5.09 14.40
C ILE A 196 6.78 -6.51 13.95
N GLU A 197 6.20 -7.55 14.53
CA GLU A 197 6.44 -8.94 14.12
C GLU A 197 5.99 -9.18 12.68
N LEU A 198 4.87 -8.60 12.26
CA LEU A 198 4.41 -8.67 10.87
C LEU A 198 5.38 -7.97 9.92
N ILE A 199 5.90 -6.79 10.28
CA ILE A 199 6.94 -6.11 9.48
C ILE A 199 8.20 -6.99 9.38
N GLN A 200 8.62 -7.63 10.49
CA GLN A 200 9.76 -8.56 10.49
C GLN A 200 9.54 -9.79 9.60
N LYS A 201 8.32 -10.35 9.59
CA LYS A 201 7.95 -11.54 8.80
C LYS A 201 7.79 -11.19 7.32
N ILE A 202 7.13 -10.07 7.00
CA ILE A 202 6.85 -9.61 5.63
C ILE A 202 8.10 -9.05 4.96
N ARG A 203 8.99 -8.42 5.74
CA ARG A 203 10.25 -7.81 5.29
C ARG A 203 10.08 -6.79 4.16
N PRO A 204 9.19 -5.78 4.31
CA PRO A 204 9.00 -4.78 3.27
C PRO A 204 10.30 -3.98 3.06
N SER A 205 10.63 -3.65 1.81
CA SER A 205 11.81 -2.80 1.52
C SER A 205 11.53 -1.30 1.78
N ILE A 206 10.26 -0.91 1.68
CA ILE A 206 9.76 0.44 1.91
C ILE A 206 8.49 0.36 2.75
N VAL A 207 8.40 1.23 3.75
CA VAL A 207 7.19 1.55 4.50
C VAL A 207 6.85 3.01 4.24
N LEU A 208 5.66 3.27 3.71
CA LEU A 208 5.09 4.61 3.59
C LEU A 208 4.28 4.91 4.85
N SER A 209 4.77 5.79 5.71
CA SER A 209 4.11 6.13 6.97
C SER A 209 3.05 7.20 6.76
N CYS A 210 1.79 6.77 6.72
CA CYS A 210 0.60 7.61 6.58
C CYS A 210 -0.07 7.85 7.94
N GLN A 211 0.74 8.12 8.97
CA GLN A 211 0.25 8.48 10.29
C GLN A 211 1.04 9.67 10.83
N CYS A 212 0.31 10.68 11.30
CA CYS A 212 0.88 11.83 11.99
C CYS A 212 0.45 11.77 13.45
N SER A 213 1.21 11.04 14.25
CA SER A 213 1.02 11.05 15.70
C SER A 213 2.33 11.38 16.37
N ALA A 214 2.33 12.50 17.08
CA ALA A 214 3.44 12.89 17.93
C ALA A 214 3.56 11.90 19.10
N ARG A 215 4.78 11.70 19.59
CA ARG A 215 5.05 10.89 20.79
C ARG A 215 4.12 11.22 21.96
N TYR A 216 3.76 12.50 22.12
CA TYR A 216 2.84 12.97 23.15
C TYR A 216 1.44 12.32 23.06
N THR A 217 0.96 12.02 21.86
CA THR A 217 -0.33 11.36 21.64
C THR A 217 -0.39 10.00 22.31
N TYR A 218 0.73 9.29 22.40
CA TYR A 218 0.79 7.96 23.01
C TYR A 218 1.08 8.00 24.52
N LEU A 219 1.68 9.10 24.98
CA LEU A 219 1.99 9.35 26.39
C LEU A 219 0.75 9.69 27.22
N HIS A 220 -0.32 10.18 26.59
CA HIS A 220 -1.52 10.66 27.29
C HIS A 220 -2.81 10.15 26.67
N GLY A 221 -3.92 10.30 27.40
CA GLY A 221 -5.26 9.96 26.92
C GLY A 221 -5.49 8.47 26.66
N ARG A 222 -6.10 8.17 25.51
CA ARG A 222 -6.63 6.85 25.14
C ARG A 222 -5.57 5.75 25.00
N TRP A 223 -4.29 6.10 24.81
CA TRP A 223 -3.21 5.15 24.52
C TRP A 223 -2.48 4.62 25.77
N GLY A 224 -2.91 5.00 26.98
CA GLY A 224 -2.44 4.40 28.23
C GLY A 224 -1.00 4.77 28.64
N GLY A 225 -0.38 5.77 28.00
CA GLY A 225 1.01 6.15 28.31
C GLY A 225 2.04 5.15 27.75
N PHE A 226 1.78 4.61 26.55
CA PHE A 226 2.67 3.69 25.87
C PHE A 226 3.86 4.41 25.23
N THR A 227 5.06 3.86 25.38
CA THR A 227 6.29 4.38 24.79
C THR A 227 7.10 3.26 24.17
N ASN A 228 7.49 3.43 22.91
CA ASN A 228 8.45 2.57 22.24
C ASN A 228 9.25 3.41 21.24
N PRO A 229 10.60 3.35 21.21
CA PRO A 229 11.40 4.11 20.25
C PRO A 229 11.03 3.88 18.78
N LEU A 230 10.54 2.68 18.44
CA LEU A 230 10.10 2.37 17.08
C LEU A 230 8.84 3.15 16.68
N ILE A 231 8.04 3.65 17.62
CA ILE A 231 6.94 4.56 17.28
C ILE A 231 7.50 5.84 16.69
N ASP A 232 8.50 6.45 17.31
CA ASP A 232 9.08 7.71 16.82
C ASP A 232 9.67 7.54 15.41
N VAL A 233 10.26 6.36 15.17
CA VAL A 233 10.80 5.96 13.87
C VAL A 233 9.72 5.74 12.81
N LEU A 234 8.65 5.03 13.15
CA LEU A 234 7.57 4.69 12.22
C LEU A 234 6.54 5.81 12.08
N SER A 235 6.51 6.77 12.99
CA SER A 235 5.67 7.97 12.92
C SER A 235 6.17 8.99 11.94
N SER A 236 5.24 9.83 11.51
CA SER A 236 5.52 10.94 10.62
C SER A 236 4.92 12.22 11.19
N SER A 237 5.19 13.33 10.52
CA SER A 237 4.66 14.66 10.80
C SER A 237 4.44 15.41 9.49
N MET A 238 3.63 16.47 9.52
CA MET A 238 3.42 17.34 8.35
C MET A 238 4.75 17.90 7.84
N SER A 239 5.60 18.39 8.74
CA SER A 239 6.91 18.95 8.38
C SER A 239 7.82 17.93 7.70
N GLU A 240 7.86 16.68 8.18
CA GLU A 240 8.65 15.63 7.54
C GLU A 240 8.09 15.22 6.18
N ALA A 241 6.77 15.23 6.02
CA ALA A 241 6.11 14.93 4.75
C ALA A 241 6.32 16.03 3.70
N GLU A 242 6.24 17.30 4.10
CA GLU A 242 6.58 18.46 3.26
C GLU A 242 8.03 18.40 2.77
N GLN A 243 8.94 17.96 3.65
CA GLN A 243 10.35 17.73 3.31
C GLN A 243 10.58 16.43 2.54
N GLN A 244 9.54 15.60 2.35
CA GLN A 244 9.60 14.27 1.74
C GLN A 244 10.71 13.41 2.35
N ARG A 245 10.84 13.47 3.67
CA ARG A 245 11.93 12.86 4.41
C ARG A 245 11.91 11.35 4.29
N VAL A 246 13.10 10.77 4.17
CA VAL A 246 13.30 9.32 4.15
C VAL A 246 14.26 8.94 5.27
N SER A 247 13.92 7.91 6.01
CA SER A 247 14.78 7.34 7.05
C SER A 247 15.07 5.88 6.75
N LYS A 248 16.28 5.44 7.06
CA LYS A 248 16.70 4.05 6.86
C LYS A 248 16.74 3.37 8.22
N GLU A 249 15.93 2.35 8.37
CA GLU A 249 15.61 1.75 9.66
C GLU A 249 15.90 0.27 9.66
N SER A 250 16.08 -0.31 10.84
CA SER A 250 16.34 -1.73 10.98
C SER A 250 15.56 -2.33 12.14
N ILE A 251 14.98 -3.49 11.90
CA ILE A 251 14.31 -4.31 12.91
C ILE A 251 14.89 -5.72 12.79
N GLY A 252 15.64 -6.13 13.82
CA GLY A 252 16.43 -7.37 13.75
C GLY A 252 17.52 -7.27 12.69
N ASP A 253 17.54 -8.23 11.76
CA ASP A 253 18.47 -8.28 10.63
C ASP A 253 17.90 -7.68 9.33
N HIS A 254 16.69 -7.11 9.39
CA HIS A 254 16.01 -6.53 8.24
C HIS A 254 16.15 -5.03 8.22
N THR A 255 16.60 -4.49 7.10
CA THR A 255 16.72 -3.05 6.86
C THR A 255 15.74 -2.60 5.79
N PHE A 256 15.06 -1.49 6.04
CA PHE A 256 14.05 -0.92 5.15
C PHE A 256 14.07 0.61 5.21
N HIS A 257 13.35 1.25 4.30
CA HIS A 257 13.21 2.71 4.29
C HIS A 257 11.82 3.09 4.76
N VAL A 258 11.73 4.08 5.64
CA VAL A 258 10.48 4.71 6.05
C VAL A 258 10.38 6.06 5.35
N ILE A 259 9.38 6.19 4.49
CA ILE A 259 9.03 7.43 3.81
C ILE A 259 7.97 8.13 4.65
N LYS A 260 8.24 9.39 5.00
CA LYS A 260 7.38 10.19 5.87
C LYS A 260 6.28 10.84 5.03
N ALA A 261 5.02 10.50 5.33
CA ALA A 261 3.84 11.10 4.73
C ALA A 261 2.88 11.57 5.84
N PHE A 262 1.60 11.78 5.55
CA PHE A 262 0.62 12.08 6.58
C PHE A 262 -0.68 11.32 6.36
N HIS A 263 -1.51 11.33 7.40
CA HIS A 263 -2.77 10.62 7.39
C HIS A 263 -3.76 11.31 6.43
N PRO A 264 -4.32 10.60 5.42
CA PRO A 264 -5.22 11.21 4.44
C PRO A 264 -6.45 11.90 5.04
N ALA A 265 -6.91 11.47 6.22
CA ALA A 265 -7.98 12.17 6.94
C ALA A 265 -7.70 13.68 7.17
N LYS A 266 -6.42 14.12 7.18
CA LYS A 266 -6.04 15.53 7.28
C LYS A 266 -6.68 16.40 6.21
N ILE A 267 -6.82 15.88 4.99
CA ILE A 267 -7.42 16.59 3.84
C ILE A 267 -8.87 17.00 4.14
N TYR A 268 -9.57 16.23 4.97
CA TYR A 268 -10.98 16.47 5.31
C TYR A 268 -11.17 17.42 6.50
N TYR A 269 -10.08 17.85 7.15
CA TYR A 269 -10.11 18.85 8.21
C TYR A 269 -9.80 20.27 7.73
N GLU A 270 -9.37 20.42 6.48
CA GLU A 270 -9.07 21.71 5.87
C GLU A 270 -10.06 22.04 4.75
N ASP A 271 -10.11 23.32 4.37
CA ASP A 271 -11.01 23.85 3.36
C ASP A 271 -10.24 24.70 2.31
N GLY A 272 -10.89 24.95 1.18
CA GLY A 272 -10.38 25.86 0.14
C GLY A 272 -9.01 25.44 -0.42
N GLN A 273 -8.08 26.40 -0.50
CA GLN A 273 -6.76 26.19 -1.08
C GLN A 273 -5.89 25.26 -0.23
N GLU A 274 -5.96 25.35 1.10
CA GLU A 274 -5.15 24.52 2.00
C GLU A 274 -5.50 23.03 1.84
N LYS A 275 -6.78 22.71 1.69
CA LYS A 275 -7.22 21.35 1.35
C LYS A 275 -6.58 20.84 0.06
N GLN A 276 -6.57 21.68 -0.99
CA GLN A 276 -6.02 21.31 -2.29
C GLN A 276 -4.50 21.13 -2.21
N ASP A 277 -3.80 22.01 -1.49
CA ASP A 277 -2.35 21.95 -1.32
C ASP A 277 -1.92 20.68 -0.56
N ILE A 278 -2.65 20.34 0.50
CA ILE A 278 -2.44 19.10 1.25
C ILE A 278 -2.76 17.87 0.40
N ASP A 279 -3.89 17.84 -0.32
CA ASP A 279 -4.20 16.73 -1.22
C ASP A 279 -3.12 16.55 -2.30
N ASN A 280 -2.68 17.64 -2.92
CA ASN A 280 -1.62 17.65 -3.93
C ASN A 280 -0.29 17.14 -3.38
N LEU A 281 0.10 17.57 -2.17
CA LEU A 281 1.33 17.10 -1.52
C LEU A 281 1.30 15.59 -1.29
N LEU A 282 0.18 15.04 -0.78
CA LEU A 282 0.08 13.61 -0.53
C LEU A 282 0.06 12.81 -1.84
N ARG A 283 -0.63 13.31 -2.86
CA ARG A 283 -0.63 12.74 -4.22
C ARG A 283 0.75 12.73 -4.84
N ASP A 284 1.55 13.80 -4.67
CA ASP A 284 2.93 13.85 -5.15
C ASP A 284 3.79 12.75 -4.51
N ILE A 285 3.70 12.60 -3.19
CA ILE A 285 4.40 11.53 -2.46
C ILE A 285 3.97 10.15 -2.98
N PHE A 286 2.65 9.89 -3.09
CA PHE A 286 2.14 8.62 -3.60
C PHE A 286 2.58 8.37 -5.04
N SER A 287 2.56 9.38 -5.90
CA SER A 287 3.01 9.28 -7.29
C SER A 287 4.47 8.89 -7.38
N LYS A 288 5.35 9.56 -6.63
CA LYS A 288 6.79 9.22 -6.57
C LYS A 288 7.01 7.79 -6.07
N VAL A 289 6.21 7.36 -5.10
CA VAL A 289 6.35 6.03 -4.49
C VAL A 289 5.78 4.91 -5.35
N PHE A 290 4.62 5.08 -5.99
CA PHE A 290 3.85 3.98 -6.59
C PHE A 290 3.81 3.96 -8.13
N SER A 291 3.98 5.09 -8.82
CA SER A 291 3.80 5.20 -10.28
C SER A 291 4.60 4.15 -11.06
N ALA A 292 5.90 4.05 -10.79
CA ALA A 292 6.79 3.12 -11.47
C ALA A 292 6.41 1.65 -11.23
N TYR A 293 5.78 1.31 -10.10
CA TYR A 293 5.29 -0.04 -9.82
C TYR A 293 4.05 -0.36 -10.64
N GLY A 294 3.14 0.60 -10.82
CA GLY A 294 1.99 0.51 -11.71
C GLY A 294 2.39 0.15 -13.15
N GLU A 295 3.36 0.90 -13.69
CA GLU A 295 3.93 0.65 -15.02
C GLU A 295 4.54 -0.76 -15.13
N SER A 296 5.33 -1.15 -14.14
CA SER A 296 5.97 -2.46 -14.11
C SER A 296 4.98 -3.61 -13.98
N LYS A 297 3.87 -3.43 -13.26
CA LYS A 297 2.78 -4.41 -13.19
C LYS A 297 2.15 -4.61 -14.56
N ALA A 298 1.91 -3.53 -15.31
CA ALA A 298 1.36 -3.60 -16.66
C ALA A 298 2.31 -4.35 -17.61
N LEU A 299 3.61 -4.07 -17.54
CA LEU A 299 4.64 -4.78 -18.31
C LEU A 299 4.72 -6.27 -17.92
N TYR A 300 4.67 -6.58 -16.63
CA TYR A 300 4.67 -7.95 -16.13
C TYR A 300 3.44 -8.73 -16.62
N LYS A 301 2.25 -8.15 -16.51
CA LYS A 301 1.00 -8.74 -17.02
C LYS A 301 1.05 -9.00 -18.52
N LYS A 302 1.60 -8.05 -19.30
CA LYS A 302 1.82 -8.23 -20.74
C LYS A 302 2.78 -9.39 -21.01
N SER A 303 3.92 -9.45 -20.33
CA SER A 303 4.89 -10.54 -20.48
C SER A 303 4.28 -11.91 -20.16
N LEU A 304 3.47 -12.02 -19.09
CA LEU A 304 2.76 -13.26 -18.77
C LEU A 304 1.76 -13.65 -19.86
N ARG A 305 1.00 -12.68 -20.39
CA ARG A 305 0.08 -12.92 -21.52
C ARG A 305 0.84 -13.42 -22.74
N ASP A 306 1.95 -12.78 -23.11
CA ASP A 306 2.76 -13.18 -24.26
C ASP A 306 3.31 -14.60 -24.09
N LYS A 307 3.79 -14.95 -22.88
CA LYS A 307 4.22 -16.32 -22.54
C LYS A 307 3.09 -17.34 -22.62
N LEU A 308 1.90 -16.98 -22.14
CA LEU A 308 0.73 -17.84 -22.21
C LEU A 308 0.32 -18.11 -23.67
N VAL A 309 0.26 -17.05 -24.49
CA VAL A 309 -0.03 -17.15 -25.93
C VAL A 309 1.01 -18.01 -26.65
N ALA A 310 2.30 -17.80 -26.37
CA ALA A 310 3.37 -18.61 -26.95
C ALA A 310 3.28 -20.09 -26.53
N THR A 311 2.92 -20.36 -25.27
CA THR A 311 2.73 -21.73 -24.75
C THR A 311 1.52 -22.39 -25.38
N ALA A 312 0.40 -21.67 -25.49
CA ALA A 312 -0.80 -22.11 -26.19
C ALA A 312 -0.50 -22.46 -27.66
N ALA A 313 0.27 -21.64 -28.37
CA ALA A 313 0.68 -21.92 -29.75
C ALA A 313 1.57 -23.18 -29.86
N LYS A 314 2.50 -23.38 -28.92
CA LYS A 314 3.32 -24.60 -28.85
C LYS A 314 2.45 -25.85 -28.60
N LEU A 315 1.54 -25.78 -27.64
CA LEU A 315 0.59 -26.87 -27.34
C LEU A 315 -0.28 -27.18 -28.55
N HIS A 316 -0.80 -26.17 -29.23
CA HIS A 316 -1.59 -26.36 -30.45
C HIS A 316 -0.78 -27.09 -31.53
N LYS A 317 0.45 -26.63 -31.80
CA LYS A 317 1.34 -27.26 -32.79
C LYS A 317 1.66 -28.72 -32.44
N THR A 318 1.95 -29.01 -31.17
CA THR A 318 2.21 -30.38 -30.70
C THR A 318 0.96 -31.26 -30.82
N GLY A 319 -0.20 -30.76 -30.39
CA GLY A 319 -1.47 -31.49 -30.50
C GLY A 319 -1.84 -31.80 -31.95
N SER A 320 -1.67 -30.85 -32.89
CA SER A 320 -1.88 -31.11 -34.32
C SER A 320 -0.95 -32.20 -34.85
N LYS A 321 0.34 -32.18 -34.51
CA LYS A 321 1.28 -33.25 -34.91
C LYS A 321 0.88 -34.62 -34.36
N CYS A 322 0.40 -34.69 -33.12
CA CYS A 322 -0.10 -35.94 -32.54
C CYS A 322 -1.32 -36.45 -33.33
N LEU A 323 -2.27 -35.57 -33.68
CA LEU A 323 -3.42 -35.95 -34.51
C LEU A 323 -3.00 -36.42 -35.91
N ASP A 324 -2.01 -35.77 -36.53
CA ASP A 324 -1.47 -36.19 -37.83
C ASP A 324 -0.83 -37.59 -37.74
N LEU A 325 -0.06 -37.86 -36.67
CA LEU A 325 0.55 -39.16 -36.40
C LEU A 325 -0.50 -40.25 -36.13
N ILE A 326 -1.52 -39.94 -35.32
CA ILE A 326 -2.66 -40.85 -35.09
C ILE A 326 -3.35 -41.18 -36.41
N SER A 327 -3.63 -40.16 -37.22
CA SER A 327 -4.27 -40.32 -38.54
C SER A 327 -3.37 -41.05 -39.55
N HIS A 328 -2.04 -40.99 -39.38
CA HIS A 328 -1.09 -41.75 -40.20
C HIS A 328 -1.04 -43.23 -39.77
N TYR A 329 -1.03 -43.50 -38.46
CA TYR A 329 -1.12 -44.84 -37.90
C TYR A 329 -2.41 -45.55 -38.36
N GLU A 330 -3.57 -44.88 -38.19
CA GLU A 330 -4.88 -45.38 -38.66
C GLU A 330 -4.89 -45.74 -40.16
N ARG A 331 -4.06 -45.08 -40.98
CA ARG A 331 -3.94 -45.36 -42.43
C ARG A 331 -3.02 -46.54 -42.77
N ILE A 332 -2.05 -46.86 -41.92
CA ILE A 332 -1.10 -47.97 -42.11
C ILE A 332 -1.62 -49.28 -41.48
N GLU A 333 -2.59 -49.17 -40.56
CA GLU A 333 -3.22 -50.32 -39.90
C GLU A 333 -4.25 -51.14 -40.74
N PRO A 334 -4.27 -51.18 -42.08
CA PRO A 334 -4.99 -52.23 -42.80
C PRO A 334 -4.05 -53.24 -43.46
N LEU A 335 -3.14 -53.88 -42.72
CA LEU A 335 -2.34 -55.01 -43.23
C LEU A 335 -2.00 -56.10 -42.19
N VAL A 336 -2.46 -55.99 -40.94
CA VAL A 336 -2.20 -57.04 -39.95
C VAL A 336 -3.20 -58.19 -40.17
N PRO A 337 -2.74 -59.45 -40.36
CA PRO A 337 -3.65 -60.57 -40.59
C PRO A 337 -4.60 -60.75 -39.40
N ALA A 338 -5.85 -61.12 -39.69
CA ALA A 338 -6.99 -61.13 -38.76
C ALA A 338 -6.75 -61.93 -37.46
N ASN A 339 -5.73 -62.79 -37.41
CA ASN A 339 -5.32 -63.57 -36.24
C ASN A 339 -4.58 -62.76 -35.16
N TRP A 340 -4.14 -61.52 -35.41
CA TRP A 340 -3.47 -60.66 -34.41
C TRP A 340 -4.36 -59.51 -33.90
N ALA A 341 -5.56 -59.32 -34.47
CA ALA A 341 -6.42 -58.17 -34.22
C ALA A 341 -7.16 -58.19 -32.86
N HIS A 342 -7.06 -59.27 -32.08
CA HIS A 342 -7.87 -59.43 -30.86
C HIS A 342 -7.23 -58.87 -29.58
N GLU A 343 -5.94 -58.54 -29.56
CA GLU A 343 -5.26 -58.08 -28.34
C GLU A 343 -4.93 -56.57 -28.28
N ALA A 344 -5.00 -55.84 -29.39
CA ALA A 344 -4.75 -54.40 -29.44
C ALA A 344 -6.05 -53.59 -29.61
N LYS A 345 -7.01 -53.71 -28.68
CA LYS A 345 -8.31 -53.04 -28.79
C LYS A 345 -8.23 -51.52 -28.57
N GLY A 346 -8.30 -50.76 -29.67
CA GLY A 346 -9.23 -49.66 -30.02
C GLY A 346 -9.61 -48.54 -29.03
N ASP A 347 -9.77 -48.80 -27.73
CA ASP A 347 -10.35 -47.82 -26.79
C ASP A 347 -9.31 -46.77 -26.37
N SER A 348 -8.08 -47.20 -26.09
CA SER A 348 -6.98 -46.32 -25.66
C SER A 348 -6.64 -45.24 -26.71
N PHE A 349 -6.62 -45.60 -28.00
CA PHE A 349 -6.23 -44.69 -29.07
C PHE A 349 -7.34 -43.68 -29.40
N SER A 350 -8.60 -44.14 -29.40
CA SER A 350 -9.78 -43.29 -29.56
C SER A 350 -9.90 -42.28 -28.42
N GLU A 351 -9.62 -42.73 -27.19
CA GLU A 351 -9.60 -41.88 -26.01
C GLU A 351 -8.46 -40.84 -26.07
N LEU A 352 -7.25 -41.22 -26.48
CA LEU A 352 -6.14 -40.29 -26.69
C LEU A 352 -6.48 -39.23 -27.75
N LYS A 353 -7.05 -39.63 -28.90
CA LYS A 353 -7.48 -38.71 -29.96
C LYS A 353 -8.53 -37.71 -29.47
N ARG A 354 -9.48 -38.19 -28.66
CA ARG A 354 -10.50 -37.35 -28.00
C ARG A 354 -9.85 -36.35 -27.04
N SER A 355 -9.00 -36.80 -26.11
CA SER A 355 -8.34 -35.92 -25.14
C SER A 355 -7.45 -34.87 -25.81
N VAL A 356 -6.70 -35.23 -26.85
CA VAL A 356 -5.90 -34.26 -27.63
C VAL A 356 -6.80 -33.22 -28.31
N SER A 357 -7.94 -33.65 -28.86
CA SER A 357 -8.91 -32.75 -29.51
C SER A 357 -9.56 -31.78 -28.49
N GLU A 358 -9.93 -32.26 -27.31
CA GLU A 358 -10.48 -31.43 -26.23
C GLU A 358 -9.48 -30.38 -25.72
N ILE A 359 -8.20 -30.75 -25.59
CA ILE A 359 -7.12 -29.81 -25.26
C ILE A 359 -7.00 -28.73 -26.34
N LEU A 360 -7.02 -29.10 -27.63
CA LEU A 360 -6.93 -28.14 -28.73
C LEU A 360 -8.13 -27.18 -28.77
N ILE A 361 -9.34 -27.66 -28.50
CA ILE A 361 -10.55 -26.84 -28.41
C ILE A 361 -10.42 -25.84 -27.25
N SER A 362 -10.01 -26.33 -26.08
CA SER A 362 -9.78 -25.50 -24.89
C SER A 362 -8.73 -24.42 -25.13
N VAL A 363 -7.61 -24.77 -25.78
CA VAL A 363 -6.55 -23.81 -26.16
C VAL A 363 -7.07 -22.76 -27.13
N LYS A 364 -7.85 -23.15 -28.16
CA LYS A 364 -8.46 -22.19 -29.10
C LYS A 364 -9.46 -21.25 -28.43
N LYS A 365 -10.24 -21.77 -27.47
CA LYS A 365 -11.17 -20.96 -26.68
C LYS A 365 -10.42 -19.93 -25.85
N LEU A 366 -9.38 -20.35 -25.13
CA LEU A 366 -8.51 -19.45 -24.35
C LEU A 366 -7.84 -18.38 -25.24
N GLN A 367 -7.44 -18.71 -26.47
CA GLN A 367 -6.89 -17.73 -27.41
C GLN A 367 -7.93 -16.71 -27.89
N LYS A 368 -9.20 -17.12 -28.05
CA LYS A 368 -10.29 -16.22 -28.48
C LYS A 368 -10.79 -15.30 -27.38
N GLU A 369 -10.83 -15.76 -26.13
CA GLU A 369 -11.30 -14.96 -24.98
C GLU A 369 -10.26 -13.94 -24.49
N GLN A 370 -9.04 -13.96 -25.03
CA GLN A 370 -7.96 -13.01 -24.70
C GLN A 370 -7.68 -11.97 -25.80
N LEU A 371 -8.44 -12.01 -26.90
CA LEU A 371 -8.59 -10.94 -27.91
C LEU A 371 -9.83 -10.11 -27.55
#